data_AF-A0AAU0NRF7-F1
#
_entry.id   AF-A0AAU0NRF7-F1
#
_cell.length_a   1.000
_cell.length_b   1.000
_cell.length_c   1.000
_cell.angle_alpha   90.00
_cell.angle_beta   90.00
_cell.angle_gamma   90.00
#
_symmetry.space_group_name_H-M   'P 1'
#
loop_
_entity.id
_entity.type
_entity.pdbx_description
1 polymer ?
#
loop_
_entity_poly.entity_id
_entity_poly.type
_entity_poly.pdbx_seq_one_letter_code
_entity_poly.pdbx_strand_id
1 'polypeptide(L)'
;MSKKGMITLHSSTRSKIYLSLLIIIITSAVVIRYSYNNKPNCYEIHINGKVVGYVTDKEEFYSMEGNVKKDLEKRFGKVNFKDDIKFIKKHFDNIKSLQSSADIKKLILENSNTKVNAVLMKSDGKEVAVLANEAEIRKTLDEIKNSYKEEKDDLKLVNHITYINESIEIGRVNTVEQTIKKIETNSKNPIIKFSNNIEQSSLESDESNSTLSRGVSSKASLMGIPSQGTITSPFGARWGTVHEGIDIGASMGAPIYAAMDGKVFCTEWEDGYGNVIKIDHGNGMQTVYAHCSKICSNVGEYVKRGEKIGEVGSTGRSTGPHVHFEVRVNGKPENPLKYLQ
;
A
#
# COMPACT_ATOMS: atom_id res chain seq x y z
N MET A 1 -74.06 -38.48 -49.57
CA MET A 1 -73.59 -39.50 -48.61
C MET A 1 -72.09 -39.69 -48.82
N SER A 2 -71.29 -39.27 -47.85
CA SER A 2 -69.82 -39.19 -47.94
C SER A 2 -69.18 -40.57 -47.72
N LYS A 3 -68.48 -41.11 -48.71
CA LYS A 3 -67.64 -42.32 -48.58
C LYS A 3 -66.26 -41.92 -48.08
N LYS A 4 -65.96 -42.19 -46.81
CA LYS A 4 -64.60 -42.16 -46.28
C LYS A 4 -63.79 -43.28 -46.96
N GLY A 5 -62.84 -42.92 -47.82
CA GLY A 5 -61.87 -43.85 -48.39
C GLY A 5 -60.92 -44.34 -47.30
N MET A 6 -60.97 -45.63 -46.98
CA MET A 6 -60.08 -46.28 -46.02
C MET A 6 -58.81 -46.71 -46.75
N ILE A 7 -57.76 -45.89 -46.66
CA ILE A 7 -56.45 -46.19 -47.28
C ILE A 7 -55.75 -47.28 -46.46
N THR A 8 -55.72 -48.50 -46.98
CA THR A 8 -55.00 -49.65 -46.39
C THR A 8 -53.54 -49.67 -46.85
N LEU A 9 -52.63 -49.09 -46.07
CA LEU A 9 -51.18 -49.15 -46.32
C LEU A 9 -50.64 -50.59 -46.22
N HIS A 10 -49.80 -51.03 -47.18
CA HIS A 10 -49.09 -52.32 -47.23
C HIS A 10 -48.12 -52.49 -46.03
N SER A 11 -47.93 -53.73 -45.54
CA SER A 11 -47.21 -54.01 -44.28
C SER A 11 -45.76 -53.50 -44.24
N SER A 12 -45.03 -53.56 -45.36
CA SER A 12 -43.65 -53.03 -45.45
C SER A 12 -43.60 -51.50 -45.38
N THR A 13 -44.61 -50.82 -45.94
CA THR A 13 -44.75 -49.36 -45.89
C THR A 13 -45.08 -48.90 -44.47
N ARG A 14 -45.97 -49.62 -43.77
CA ARG A 14 -46.26 -49.36 -42.34
C ARG A 14 -45.01 -49.52 -41.47
N SER A 15 -44.24 -50.59 -41.67
CA SER A 15 -43.00 -50.84 -40.93
C SER A 15 -41.96 -49.72 -41.14
N LYS A 16 -41.78 -49.23 -42.39
CA LYS A 16 -40.91 -48.09 -42.68
C LYS A 16 -41.40 -46.78 -42.02
N ILE A 17 -42.70 -46.54 -42.00
CA ILE A 17 -43.29 -45.38 -41.30
C ILE A 17 -43.03 -45.48 -39.78
N TYR A 18 -43.28 -46.64 -39.16
CA TYR A 18 -43.00 -46.83 -37.73
C TYR A 18 -41.52 -46.68 -37.39
N LEU A 19 -40.62 -47.22 -38.22
CA LEU A 19 -39.18 -47.06 -38.04
C LEU A 19 -38.76 -45.59 -38.16
N SER A 20 -39.32 -44.85 -39.12
CA SER A 20 -39.04 -43.41 -39.28
C SER A 20 -39.55 -42.58 -38.10
N LEU A 21 -40.73 -42.88 -37.56
CA LEU A 21 -41.28 -42.25 -36.37
C LEU A 21 -40.44 -42.57 -35.13
N LEU A 22 -40.00 -43.82 -34.99
CA LEU A 22 -39.13 -44.25 -33.90
C LEU A 22 -37.78 -43.52 -33.93
N ILE A 23 -37.17 -43.38 -35.10
CA ILE A 23 -35.93 -42.61 -35.27
C ILE A 23 -36.14 -41.14 -34.87
N ILE A 24 -37.23 -40.51 -35.32
CA ILE A 24 -37.55 -39.11 -34.95
C ILE A 24 -37.72 -38.95 -33.45
N ILE A 25 -38.41 -39.89 -32.78
CA ILE A 25 -38.60 -39.87 -31.32
C ILE A 25 -37.25 -40.02 -30.61
N ILE A 26 -36.41 -40.96 -31.05
CA ILE A 26 -35.07 -41.18 -30.47
C ILE A 26 -34.19 -39.94 -30.68
N THR A 27 -34.13 -39.38 -31.88
CA THR A 27 -33.33 -38.18 -32.14
C THR A 27 -33.86 -36.98 -31.37
N SER A 28 -35.18 -36.82 -31.26
CA SER A 28 -35.79 -35.75 -30.45
C SER A 28 -35.46 -35.93 -28.98
N ALA A 29 -35.54 -37.14 -28.44
CA ALA A 29 -35.17 -37.44 -27.06
C ALA A 29 -33.67 -37.18 -26.80
N VAL A 30 -32.79 -37.52 -27.75
CA VAL A 30 -31.35 -37.22 -27.68
C VAL A 30 -31.10 -35.71 -27.71
N VAL A 31 -31.76 -34.97 -28.61
CA VAL A 31 -31.63 -33.50 -28.69
C VAL A 31 -32.20 -32.82 -27.45
N ILE A 32 -33.35 -33.26 -26.94
CA ILE A 32 -33.94 -32.75 -25.69
C ILE A 32 -33.02 -33.04 -24.51
N ARG A 33 -32.48 -34.27 -24.40
CA ARG A 33 -31.54 -34.63 -23.33
C ARG A 33 -30.23 -33.85 -23.45
N TYR A 34 -29.69 -33.70 -24.66
CA TYR A 34 -28.50 -32.89 -24.93
C TYR A 34 -28.75 -31.41 -24.60
N SER A 35 -29.89 -30.85 -24.99
CA SER A 35 -30.27 -29.48 -24.67
C SER A 35 -30.45 -29.28 -23.17
N TYR A 36 -31.15 -30.19 -22.49
CA TYR A 36 -31.37 -30.14 -21.04
C TYR A 36 -30.07 -30.27 -20.28
N ASN A 37 -29.20 -31.20 -20.67
CA ASN A 37 -27.89 -31.39 -20.06
C ASN A 37 -26.96 -30.20 -20.33
N ASN A 38 -27.04 -29.52 -21.48
CA ASN A 38 -26.16 -28.37 -21.81
C ASN A 38 -26.79 -27.00 -21.52
N LYS A 39 -27.90 -26.93 -20.75
CA LYS A 39 -28.45 -25.64 -20.33
C LYS A 39 -27.45 -24.92 -19.44
N PRO A 40 -27.20 -23.61 -19.66
CA PRO A 40 -26.34 -22.84 -18.79
C PRO A 40 -26.85 -22.92 -17.34
N ASN A 41 -25.96 -23.28 -16.43
CA ASN A 41 -26.24 -23.49 -15.01
C ASN A 41 -25.38 -22.59 -14.12
N CYS A 42 -24.49 -21.78 -14.71
CA CYS A 42 -23.69 -20.78 -14.03
C CYS A 42 -23.37 -19.59 -14.95
N TYR A 43 -22.75 -18.58 -14.38
CA TYR A 43 -22.24 -17.39 -15.04
C TYR A 43 -20.73 -17.31 -14.82
N GLU A 44 -19.98 -17.25 -15.91
CA GLU A 44 -18.57 -16.86 -15.91
C GLU A 44 -18.47 -15.34 -15.77
N ILE A 45 -17.68 -14.90 -14.81
CA ILE A 45 -17.55 -13.52 -14.39
C ILE A 45 -16.30 -12.94 -15.02
N HIS A 46 -16.45 -11.80 -15.67
CA HIS A 46 -15.36 -11.04 -16.26
C HIS A 46 -15.26 -9.70 -15.56
N ILE A 47 -14.07 -9.36 -15.08
CA ILE A 47 -13.76 -8.05 -14.50
C ILE A 47 -12.64 -7.43 -15.32
N ASN A 48 -12.87 -6.24 -15.85
CA ASN A 48 -11.93 -5.53 -16.72
C ASN A 48 -11.43 -6.41 -17.90
N GLY A 49 -12.31 -7.28 -18.42
CA GLY A 49 -12.01 -8.21 -19.51
C GLY A 49 -11.28 -9.50 -19.14
N LYS A 50 -10.99 -9.74 -17.85
CA LYS A 50 -10.35 -10.97 -17.36
C LYS A 50 -11.37 -11.88 -16.68
N VAL A 51 -11.27 -13.20 -16.91
CA VAL A 51 -12.10 -14.20 -16.22
C VAL A 51 -11.67 -14.30 -14.76
N VAL A 52 -12.60 -14.02 -13.85
CA VAL A 52 -12.37 -14.00 -12.39
C VAL A 52 -12.91 -15.25 -11.72
N GLY A 53 -14.01 -15.82 -12.23
CA GLY A 53 -14.57 -17.04 -11.67
C GLY A 53 -15.96 -17.33 -12.18
N TYR A 54 -16.70 -18.17 -11.44
CA TYR A 54 -18.06 -18.54 -11.80
C TYR A 54 -18.99 -18.47 -10.60
N VAL A 55 -20.24 -18.06 -10.83
CA VAL A 55 -21.32 -18.05 -9.84
C VAL A 55 -22.57 -18.69 -10.42
N THR A 56 -23.41 -19.27 -9.58
CA THR A 56 -24.71 -19.81 -10.01
C THR A 56 -25.74 -18.70 -10.18
N ASP A 57 -25.65 -17.65 -9.35
CA ASP A 57 -26.52 -16.47 -9.38
C ASP A 57 -25.72 -15.17 -9.44
N LYS A 58 -26.19 -14.20 -10.23
CA LYS A 58 -25.57 -12.86 -10.33
C LYS A 58 -25.75 -12.06 -9.05
N GLU A 59 -26.86 -12.23 -8.35
CA GLU A 59 -27.13 -11.51 -7.09
C GLU A 59 -26.14 -11.90 -5.99
N GLU A 60 -25.70 -13.17 -5.99
CA GLU A 60 -24.63 -13.63 -5.10
C GLU A 60 -23.34 -12.83 -5.34
N PHE A 61 -22.98 -12.62 -6.60
CA PHE A 61 -21.81 -11.81 -6.95
C PHE A 61 -21.97 -10.35 -6.50
N TYR A 62 -23.10 -9.69 -6.79
CA TYR A 62 -23.29 -8.30 -6.41
C TYR A 62 -23.30 -8.11 -4.88
N SER A 63 -23.82 -9.08 -4.14
CA SER A 63 -23.71 -9.10 -2.67
C SER A 63 -22.25 -9.19 -2.22
N MET A 64 -21.44 -10.05 -2.85
CA MET A 64 -20.01 -10.15 -2.55
C MET A 64 -19.26 -8.86 -2.88
N GLU A 65 -19.47 -8.28 -4.06
CA GLU A 65 -18.89 -7.01 -4.47
C GLU A 65 -19.27 -5.87 -3.52
N GLY A 66 -20.54 -5.77 -3.13
CA GLY A 66 -21.02 -4.76 -2.19
C GLY A 66 -20.37 -4.89 -0.81
N ASN A 67 -20.10 -6.11 -0.34
CA ASN A 67 -19.37 -6.35 0.91
C ASN A 67 -17.90 -5.95 0.78
N VAL A 68 -17.24 -6.31 -0.33
CA VAL A 68 -15.86 -5.89 -0.61
C VAL A 68 -15.75 -4.37 -0.61
N LYS A 69 -16.68 -3.67 -1.28
CA LYS A 69 -16.72 -2.21 -1.30
C LYS A 69 -16.84 -1.62 0.12
N LYS A 70 -17.75 -2.14 0.96
CA LYS A 70 -17.90 -1.67 2.34
C LYS A 70 -16.63 -1.88 3.18
N ASP A 71 -15.96 -3.01 3.01
CA ASP A 71 -14.73 -3.31 3.75
C ASP A 71 -13.58 -2.40 3.30
N LEU A 72 -13.48 -2.12 1.99
CA LEU A 72 -12.55 -1.13 1.47
C LEU A 72 -12.86 0.28 1.96
N GLU A 73 -14.14 0.67 2.01
CA GLU A 73 -14.54 1.98 2.49
C GLU A 73 -14.18 2.21 3.95
N LYS A 74 -14.26 1.16 4.78
CA LYS A 74 -13.79 1.21 6.17
C LYS A 74 -12.27 1.36 6.28
N ARG A 75 -11.52 0.71 5.38
CA ARG A 75 -10.06 0.64 5.44
C ARG A 75 -9.37 1.86 4.81
N PHE A 76 -9.94 2.42 3.75
CA PHE A 76 -9.34 3.50 2.94
C PHE A 76 -10.18 4.79 2.89
N GLY A 77 -11.35 4.82 3.52
CA GLY A 77 -12.32 5.91 3.31
C GLY A 77 -13.07 5.74 1.99
N LYS A 78 -13.69 6.81 1.47
CA LYS A 78 -14.55 6.72 0.27
C LYS A 78 -13.77 6.16 -0.95
N VAL A 79 -14.17 4.98 -1.43
CA VAL A 79 -13.58 4.32 -2.61
C VAL A 79 -14.51 4.38 -3.81
N ASN A 80 -13.97 4.72 -4.98
CA ASN A 80 -14.73 4.74 -6.23
C ASN A 80 -14.42 3.51 -7.08
N PHE A 81 -15.23 2.47 -6.95
CA PHE A 81 -15.13 1.26 -7.75
C PHE A 81 -15.49 1.56 -9.21
N LYS A 82 -14.54 1.39 -10.14
CA LYS A 82 -14.70 1.69 -11.57
C LYS A 82 -14.44 0.47 -12.47
N ASP A 83 -14.76 -0.71 -11.99
CA ASP A 83 -14.49 -1.95 -12.72
C ASP A 83 -15.62 -2.28 -13.71
N ASP A 84 -15.25 -2.74 -14.92
CA ASP A 84 -16.21 -3.24 -15.91
C ASP A 84 -16.52 -4.71 -15.61
N ILE A 85 -17.79 -5.00 -15.29
CA ILE A 85 -18.23 -6.33 -14.86
C ILE A 85 -19.20 -6.92 -15.88
N LYS A 86 -18.86 -8.10 -16.40
CA LYS A 86 -19.66 -8.82 -17.40
C LYS A 86 -19.89 -10.27 -16.96
N PHE A 87 -21.05 -10.80 -17.35
CA PHE A 87 -21.44 -12.17 -17.05
C PHE A 87 -21.74 -12.93 -18.34
N ILE A 88 -21.05 -14.05 -18.56
CA ILE A 88 -21.27 -14.94 -19.69
C ILE A 88 -21.93 -16.22 -19.18
N LYS A 89 -23.08 -16.57 -19.73
CA LYS A 89 -23.77 -17.83 -19.40
C LYS A 89 -22.92 -19.02 -19.81
N LYS A 90 -22.63 -19.93 -18.88
CA LYS A 90 -21.85 -21.15 -19.13
C LYS A 90 -22.55 -22.38 -18.55
N HIS A 91 -22.20 -23.52 -19.10
CA HIS A 91 -22.54 -24.82 -18.55
C HIS A 91 -21.29 -25.39 -17.86
N PHE A 92 -21.45 -25.87 -16.62
CA PHE A 92 -20.39 -26.46 -15.84
C PHE A 92 -20.88 -27.78 -15.22
N ASP A 93 -20.24 -28.90 -15.58
CA ASP A 93 -20.70 -30.25 -15.24
C ASP A 93 -20.68 -30.52 -13.72
N ASN A 94 -19.72 -29.92 -13.00
CA ASN A 94 -19.54 -30.14 -11.56
C ASN A 94 -19.57 -28.83 -10.76
N ILE A 95 -20.76 -28.29 -10.55
CA ILE A 95 -21.00 -27.05 -9.79
C ILE A 95 -20.38 -27.08 -8.37
N LYS A 96 -20.24 -28.27 -7.75
CA LYS A 96 -19.64 -28.39 -6.41
C LYS A 96 -18.14 -28.09 -6.38
N SER A 97 -17.48 -28.06 -7.53
CA SER A 97 -16.08 -27.67 -7.68
C SER A 97 -15.88 -26.18 -7.98
N LEU A 98 -16.96 -25.39 -7.98
CA LEU A 98 -16.85 -23.94 -8.11
C LEU A 98 -16.10 -23.33 -6.94
N GLN A 99 -15.45 -22.20 -7.22
CA GLN A 99 -14.66 -21.44 -6.28
C GLN A 99 -15.51 -20.98 -5.09
N SER A 100 -14.90 -20.88 -3.91
CA SER A 100 -15.60 -20.36 -2.75
C SER A 100 -15.85 -18.85 -2.89
N SER A 101 -16.81 -18.32 -2.12
CA SER A 101 -17.06 -16.88 -2.07
C SER A 101 -15.83 -16.08 -1.59
N ALA A 102 -14.97 -16.68 -0.75
CA ALA A 102 -13.72 -16.06 -0.33
C ALA A 102 -12.71 -15.96 -1.48
N ASP A 103 -12.61 -16.99 -2.31
CA ASP A 103 -11.73 -17.00 -3.48
C ASP A 103 -12.18 -15.97 -4.51
N ILE A 104 -13.49 -15.87 -4.77
CA ILE A 104 -14.06 -14.90 -5.70
C ILE A 104 -13.79 -13.47 -5.21
N LYS A 105 -13.98 -13.19 -3.90
CA LYS A 105 -13.64 -11.87 -3.32
C LYS A 105 -12.18 -11.50 -3.52
N LYS A 106 -11.27 -12.45 -3.31
CA LYS A 106 -9.84 -12.24 -3.55
C LYS A 106 -9.57 -11.92 -5.02
N LEU A 107 -10.17 -12.67 -5.94
CA LEU A 107 -9.98 -12.49 -7.38
C LEU A 107 -10.60 -11.18 -7.89
N ILE A 108 -11.69 -10.69 -7.27
CA ILE A 108 -12.24 -9.34 -7.54
C ILE A 108 -11.18 -8.28 -7.26
N LEU A 109 -10.52 -8.35 -6.09
CA LEU A 109 -9.50 -7.38 -5.70
C LEU A 109 -8.27 -7.44 -6.62
N GLU A 110 -7.80 -8.65 -6.94
CA GLU A 110 -6.61 -8.86 -7.80
C GLU A 110 -6.81 -8.38 -9.25
N ASN A 111 -8.05 -8.35 -9.74
CA ASN A 111 -8.39 -7.93 -11.11
C ASN A 111 -9.04 -6.54 -11.18
N SER A 112 -9.15 -5.85 -10.05
CA SER A 112 -9.71 -4.50 -9.97
C SER A 112 -8.67 -3.46 -10.42
N ASN A 113 -9.11 -2.51 -11.24
CA ASN A 113 -8.35 -1.32 -11.63
C ASN A 113 -8.57 -0.16 -10.66
N THR A 114 -9.34 -0.37 -9.59
CA THR A 114 -9.64 0.65 -8.59
C THR A 114 -8.36 1.04 -7.86
N LYS A 115 -8.05 2.34 -7.86
CA LYS A 115 -6.89 2.90 -7.15
C LYS A 115 -7.29 3.46 -5.80
N VAL A 116 -6.46 3.22 -4.81
CA VAL A 116 -6.58 3.75 -3.44
C VAL A 116 -5.29 4.42 -3.01
N ASN A 117 -5.37 5.36 -2.09
CA ASN A 117 -4.18 5.91 -1.45
C ASN A 117 -3.64 4.85 -0.49
N ALA A 118 -2.43 4.38 -0.75
CA ALA A 118 -1.76 3.35 0.03
C ALA A 118 -0.29 3.72 0.24
N VAL A 119 0.37 3.00 1.13
CA VAL A 119 1.76 3.24 1.51
C VAL A 119 2.64 2.09 1.01
N LEU A 120 3.55 2.42 0.10
CA LEU A 120 4.58 1.52 -0.40
C LEU A 120 5.75 1.49 0.57
N MET A 121 6.01 0.34 1.18
CA MET A 121 7.14 0.07 2.06
C MET A 121 8.28 -0.55 1.26
N LYS A 122 9.44 0.12 1.22
CA LYS A 122 10.66 -0.42 0.63
C LYS A 122 11.74 -0.60 1.68
N SER A 123 12.50 -1.68 1.60
CA SER A 123 13.68 -1.99 2.43
C SER A 123 14.90 -2.01 1.53
N ASP A 124 15.89 -1.17 1.82
CA ASP A 124 17.10 -0.97 1.01
C ASP A 124 16.80 -0.74 -0.49
N GLY A 125 15.74 0.02 -0.75
CA GLY A 125 15.27 0.34 -2.10
C GLY A 125 14.42 -0.74 -2.79
N LYS A 126 14.24 -1.92 -2.19
CA LYS A 126 13.40 -3.00 -2.72
C LYS A 126 12.00 -2.95 -2.13
N GLU A 127 10.97 -3.07 -2.98
CA GLU A 127 9.58 -3.17 -2.54
C GLU A 127 9.37 -4.40 -1.65
N VAL A 128 8.96 -4.15 -0.41
CA VAL A 128 8.65 -5.20 0.56
C VAL A 128 7.16 -5.49 0.52
N ALA A 129 6.36 -4.45 0.71
CA ALA A 129 4.92 -4.53 0.82
C ALA A 129 4.24 -3.22 0.44
N VAL A 130 2.98 -3.31 0.07
CA VAL A 130 2.08 -2.16 -0.03
C VAL A 130 0.98 -2.36 1.01
N LEU A 131 0.81 -1.41 1.92
CA LEU A 131 -0.15 -1.49 3.02
C LEU A 131 -1.10 -0.29 2.99
N ALA A 132 -2.24 -0.38 3.67
CA ALA A 132 -3.27 0.64 3.53
C ALA A 132 -2.88 1.99 4.15
N ASN A 133 -2.14 1.95 5.26
CA ASN A 133 -1.78 3.12 6.02
C ASN A 133 -0.56 2.84 6.93
N GLU A 134 -0.02 3.89 7.54
CA GLU A 134 1.12 3.81 8.45
C GLU A 134 0.86 2.95 9.70
N ALA A 135 -0.40 2.84 10.15
CA ALA A 135 -0.75 2.02 11.31
C ALA A 135 -0.58 0.52 11.01
N GLU A 136 -0.95 0.08 9.81
CA GLU A 136 -0.73 -1.29 9.35
C GLU A 136 0.76 -1.60 9.15
N ILE A 137 1.54 -0.64 8.65
CA ILE A 137 3.00 -0.76 8.57
C ILE A 137 3.59 -0.98 9.96
N ARG A 138 3.23 -0.13 10.93
CA ARG A 138 3.72 -0.27 12.31
C ARG A 138 3.36 -1.63 12.89
N LYS A 139 2.10 -2.05 12.75
CA LYS A 139 1.64 -3.37 13.21
C LYS A 139 2.45 -4.51 12.57
N THR A 140 2.71 -4.41 11.27
CA THR A 140 3.53 -5.39 10.53
C THR A 140 4.96 -5.46 11.09
N LEU A 141 5.60 -4.31 11.31
CA LEU A 141 6.96 -4.24 11.85
C LEU A 141 7.02 -4.74 13.31
N ASP A 142 6.03 -4.41 14.14
CA ASP A 142 5.93 -4.88 15.52
C ASP A 142 5.74 -6.41 15.57
N GLU A 143 4.89 -6.96 14.71
CA GLU A 143 4.68 -8.42 14.64
C GLU A 143 5.92 -9.16 14.13
N ILE A 144 6.61 -8.61 13.13
CA ILE A 144 7.90 -9.15 12.68
C ILE A 144 8.93 -9.03 13.81
N LYS A 145 9.04 -7.90 14.50
CA LYS A 145 9.96 -7.75 15.65
C LYS A 145 9.67 -8.81 16.71
N ASN A 146 8.40 -9.08 16.99
CA ASN A 146 7.96 -10.09 17.95
C ASN A 146 8.20 -11.54 17.49
N SER A 147 8.45 -11.80 16.20
CA SER A 147 8.82 -13.15 15.72
C SER A 147 10.28 -13.51 16.01
N TYR A 148 11.14 -12.52 16.32
CA TYR A 148 12.53 -12.73 16.76
C TYR A 148 12.61 -13.08 18.25
N LYS A 149 11.79 -14.05 18.70
CA LYS A 149 11.69 -14.48 20.10
C LYS A 149 12.99 -15.14 20.57
N GLU A 150 13.85 -14.33 21.18
CA GLU A 150 14.64 -14.68 22.38
C GLU A 150 15.45 -13.51 22.97
N GLU A 151 15.48 -12.33 22.35
CA GLU A 151 16.54 -11.37 22.66
C GLU A 151 15.99 -9.93 22.77
N LYS A 152 15.57 -9.57 24.01
CA LYS A 152 15.31 -8.25 24.65
C LYS A 152 14.65 -7.09 23.86
N ASP A 153 14.07 -6.14 24.62
CA ASP A 153 13.36 -4.93 24.15
C ASP A 153 14.16 -3.99 23.19
N ASP A 154 15.45 -4.26 23.00
CA ASP A 154 16.42 -3.40 22.31
C ASP A 154 16.66 -3.75 20.82
N LEU A 155 15.88 -4.67 20.23
CA LEU A 155 16.01 -5.01 18.80
C LEU A 155 15.79 -3.78 17.92
N LYS A 156 16.83 -3.38 17.17
CA LYS A 156 16.80 -2.29 16.20
C LYS A 156 16.69 -2.83 14.79
N LEU A 157 15.90 -2.13 13.99
CA LEU A 157 15.78 -2.37 12.55
C LEU A 157 17.13 -2.12 11.88
N VAL A 158 17.61 -3.10 11.11
CA VAL A 158 18.93 -3.04 10.45
C VAL A 158 18.83 -2.49 9.03
N ASN A 159 17.72 -2.75 8.34
CA ASN A 159 17.52 -2.28 6.96
C ASN A 159 16.94 -0.87 6.89
N HIS A 160 17.25 -0.16 5.82
CA HIS A 160 16.69 1.15 5.53
C HIS A 160 15.28 1.04 4.98
N ILE A 161 14.26 1.32 5.80
CA ILE A 161 12.87 1.31 5.37
C ILE A 161 12.41 2.71 4.95
N THR A 162 11.84 2.81 3.75
CA THR A 162 11.19 4.02 3.22
C THR A 162 9.71 3.78 2.99
N TYR A 163 8.91 4.83 3.18
CA TYR A 163 7.47 4.84 2.99
C TYR A 163 7.13 5.86 1.92
N ILE A 164 6.38 5.44 0.90
CA ILE A 164 5.95 6.30 -0.19
C ILE A 164 4.43 6.24 -0.27
N ASN A 165 3.77 7.38 -0.04
CA ASN A 165 2.32 7.50 -0.23
C ASN A 165 2.03 7.68 -1.71
N GLU A 166 1.27 6.75 -2.30
CA GLU A 166 0.97 6.77 -3.73
C GLU A 166 -0.44 6.23 -3.99
N SER A 167 -1.00 6.60 -5.15
CA SER A 167 -2.26 6.03 -5.65
C SER A 167 -2.00 4.70 -6.35
N ILE A 168 -2.28 3.59 -5.65
CA ILE A 168 -1.93 2.24 -6.07
C ILE A 168 -3.21 1.43 -6.33
N GLU A 169 -3.16 0.52 -7.32
CA GLU A 169 -4.23 -0.43 -7.60
C GLU A 169 -4.49 -1.34 -6.39
N ILE A 170 -5.76 -1.51 -6.02
CA ILE A 170 -6.13 -2.22 -4.79
C ILE A 170 -5.63 -3.67 -4.76
N GLY A 171 -5.53 -4.32 -5.92
CA GLY A 171 -5.00 -5.68 -6.04
C GLY A 171 -3.53 -5.82 -5.61
N ARG A 172 -2.77 -4.72 -5.57
CA ARG A 172 -1.39 -4.71 -5.07
C ARG A 172 -1.29 -4.49 -3.56
N VAL A 173 -2.36 -4.02 -2.91
CA VAL A 173 -2.34 -3.70 -1.48
C VAL A 173 -2.52 -4.97 -0.66
N ASN A 174 -1.51 -5.32 0.13
CA ASN A 174 -1.49 -6.51 0.96
C ASN A 174 -2.21 -6.27 2.30
N THR A 175 -2.65 -7.35 2.95
CA THR A 175 -2.98 -7.29 4.39
C THR A 175 -1.71 -7.45 5.23
N VAL A 176 -1.80 -7.12 6.52
CA VAL A 176 -0.69 -7.31 7.48
C VAL A 176 -0.27 -8.79 7.51
N GLU A 177 -1.25 -9.71 7.56
CA GLU A 177 -1.00 -11.15 7.64
C GLU A 177 -0.34 -11.68 6.35
N GLN A 178 -0.79 -11.23 5.18
CA GLN A 178 -0.18 -11.58 3.90
C GLN A 178 1.26 -11.09 3.81
N THR A 179 1.51 -9.88 4.32
CA THR A 179 2.82 -9.26 4.31
C THR A 179 3.80 -10.03 5.19
N ILE A 180 3.39 -10.36 6.42
CA ILE A 180 4.21 -11.15 7.36
C ILE A 180 4.54 -12.51 6.76
N LYS A 181 3.55 -13.22 6.23
CA LYS A 181 3.77 -14.53 5.60
C LYS A 181 4.77 -14.45 4.43
N LYS A 182 4.71 -13.40 3.61
CA LYS A 182 5.64 -13.15 2.49
C LYS A 182 7.07 -12.86 2.97
N ILE A 183 7.20 -12.21 4.12
CA ILE A 183 8.50 -11.87 4.71
C ILE A 183 9.11 -13.10 5.40
N GLU A 184 8.32 -13.84 6.17
CA GLU A 184 8.76 -15.03 6.92
C GLU A 184 9.19 -16.19 6.00
N THR A 185 8.51 -16.38 4.86
CA THR A 185 8.86 -17.43 3.88
C THR A 185 10.23 -17.25 3.23
N ASN A 186 10.87 -16.08 3.36
CA ASN A 186 12.24 -15.80 2.90
C ASN A 186 13.30 -15.99 4.01
N SER A 187 13.16 -17.00 4.87
CA SER A 187 13.95 -17.14 6.12
C SER A 187 15.48 -17.22 5.93
N LYS A 188 15.99 -17.55 4.75
CA LYS A 188 17.45 -17.62 4.48
C LYS A 188 18.10 -16.25 4.26
N ASN A 189 17.35 -15.22 3.89
CA ASN A 189 17.83 -13.83 3.79
C ASN A 189 16.65 -12.88 3.96
N PRO A 190 16.24 -12.58 5.21
CA PRO A 190 15.05 -11.79 5.44
C PRO A 190 15.24 -10.38 4.88
N ILE A 191 14.22 -9.90 4.17
CA ILE A 191 14.18 -8.56 3.54
C ILE A 191 14.15 -7.46 4.62
N ILE A 192 13.73 -7.83 5.83
CA ILE A 192 13.71 -6.99 7.03
C ILE A 192 14.44 -7.74 8.15
N LYS A 193 15.53 -7.16 8.65
CA LYS A 193 16.40 -7.68 9.70
C LYS A 193 16.28 -6.82 10.95
N PHE A 194 16.25 -7.48 12.09
CA PHE A 194 16.37 -6.87 13.41
C PHE A 194 17.61 -7.43 14.10
N SER A 195 18.38 -6.59 14.78
CA SER A 195 19.59 -7.00 15.52
C SER A 195 19.70 -6.24 16.84
N ASN A 196 20.26 -6.89 17.85
CA ASN A 196 20.53 -6.30 19.17
C ASN A 196 21.87 -5.58 19.27
N ASN A 197 22.75 -5.78 18.29
CA ASN A 197 23.98 -5.01 18.12
C ASN A 197 24.01 -4.42 16.71
N ILE A 198 24.24 -3.10 16.62
CA ILE A 198 24.65 -2.48 15.36
C ILE A 198 26.09 -2.93 15.12
N GLU A 199 26.26 -4.14 14.58
CA GLU A 199 27.45 -4.44 13.80
C GLU A 199 27.34 -3.65 12.50
N GLN A 200 27.97 -2.49 12.54
CA GLN A 200 28.23 -1.70 11.36
C GLN A 200 29.27 -2.46 10.53
N SER A 201 28.89 -2.82 9.31
CA SER A 201 29.78 -3.27 8.23
C SER A 201 30.55 -4.57 8.47
N SER A 202 30.08 -5.64 7.84
CA SER A 202 30.96 -6.61 7.19
C SER A 202 30.65 -6.65 5.68
N LEU A 203 31.18 -5.65 4.98
CA LEU A 203 32.04 -6.01 3.85
C LEU A 203 33.19 -6.81 4.45
N GLU A 204 33.34 -8.05 4.00
CA GLU A 204 34.46 -8.91 4.34
C GLU A 204 35.77 -8.23 3.93
N SER A 205 36.61 -7.88 4.91
CA SER A 205 38.06 -8.01 4.83
C SER A 205 38.68 -7.79 6.22
N ASP A 206 39.17 -8.89 6.77
CA ASP A 206 40.41 -9.08 7.54
C ASP A 206 40.63 -8.45 8.93
N GLU A 207 40.78 -9.39 9.87
CA GLU A 207 41.79 -9.51 10.93
C GLU A 207 41.98 -8.44 12.03
N SER A 208 41.86 -8.99 13.25
CA SER A 208 42.80 -8.85 14.38
C SER A 208 42.54 -7.80 15.47
N ASN A 209 42.01 -8.35 16.57
CA ASN A 209 42.49 -8.21 17.95
C ASN A 209 42.50 -6.84 18.68
N SER A 210 41.76 -6.89 19.79
CA SER A 210 42.22 -6.56 21.16
C SER A 210 41.76 -5.23 21.78
N THR A 211 40.89 -5.38 22.79
CA THR A 211 40.91 -4.75 24.12
C THR A 211 41.32 -3.27 24.23
N LEU A 212 40.41 -2.42 24.73
CA LEU A 212 40.34 -2.03 26.14
C LEU A 212 39.31 -0.91 26.37
N SER A 213 38.54 -1.12 27.44
CA SER A 213 37.71 -0.18 28.20
C SER A 213 38.13 1.30 28.14
N ARG A 214 37.16 2.17 27.81
CA ARG A 214 36.92 3.43 28.55
C ARG A 214 35.50 3.91 28.28
N GLY A 215 34.64 3.80 29.30
CA GLY A 215 33.35 4.47 29.29
C GLY A 215 33.51 5.99 29.18
N VAL A 216 32.49 6.64 28.61
CA VAL A 216 31.98 7.99 28.94
C VAL A 216 30.91 8.38 27.90
N SER A 217 29.70 8.64 28.43
CA SER A 217 28.72 9.66 28.01
C SER A 217 28.09 9.62 26.61
N SER A 218 26.77 9.46 26.62
CA SER A 218 25.76 10.07 25.74
C SER A 218 26.26 11.22 24.84
N LYS A 219 26.34 10.99 23.53
CA LYS A 219 26.28 12.05 22.54
C LYS A 219 24.99 11.93 21.76
N ALA A 220 24.03 12.77 22.12
CA ALA A 220 22.95 13.21 21.24
C ALA A 220 23.53 13.51 19.85
N SER A 221 22.87 13.05 18.78
CA SER A 221 23.27 13.42 17.43
C SER A 221 23.16 14.95 17.30
N LEU A 222 24.29 15.62 17.06
CA LEU A 222 24.47 17.08 17.17
C LEU A 222 23.89 17.77 15.91
N MET A 223 22.64 18.24 15.96
CA MET A 223 22.08 19.03 14.85
C MET A 223 22.64 20.46 14.87
N GLY A 224 22.90 21.02 13.68
CA GLY A 224 23.26 22.43 13.52
C GLY A 224 22.03 23.33 13.56
N ILE A 225 22.23 24.58 13.99
CA ILE A 225 21.17 25.61 13.97
C ILE A 225 20.80 25.93 12.52
N PRO A 226 19.51 25.84 12.14
CA PRO A 226 19.09 25.93 10.74
C PRO A 226 19.10 27.36 10.17
N SER A 227 19.16 28.40 11.00
CA SER A 227 19.34 29.79 10.57
C SER A 227 19.90 30.63 11.73
N GLN A 228 20.69 31.65 11.41
CA GLN A 228 21.22 32.57 12.42
C GLN A 228 20.13 33.56 12.84
N GLY A 229 19.52 33.33 14.00
CA GLY A 229 18.40 34.12 14.50
C GLY A 229 18.03 33.79 15.94
N THR A 230 17.01 34.47 16.46
CA THR A 230 16.51 34.25 17.83
C THR A 230 15.29 33.33 17.77
N ILE A 231 15.19 32.35 18.67
CA ILE A 231 13.97 31.58 18.83
C ILE A 231 12.88 32.52 19.34
N THR A 232 11.92 32.86 18.48
CA THR A 232 10.79 33.74 18.81
C THR A 232 9.61 32.97 19.40
N SER A 233 9.64 31.63 19.26
CA SER A 233 8.47 30.79 19.37
C SER A 233 8.88 29.33 19.68
N PRO A 234 8.67 28.81 20.91
CA PRO A 234 9.03 27.44 21.27
C PRO A 234 8.01 26.39 20.81
N PHE A 235 8.44 25.12 20.78
CA PHE A 235 7.60 23.93 20.59
C PHE A 235 6.60 23.75 21.74
N GLY A 236 5.38 23.28 21.43
CA GLY A 236 4.39 22.87 22.43
C GLY A 236 3.02 23.55 22.32
N ALA A 237 2.17 23.34 23.32
CA ALA A 237 0.77 23.75 23.30
C ALA A 237 0.58 25.28 23.31
N ARG A 238 -0.32 25.78 22.45
CA ARG A 238 -0.73 27.19 22.33
C ARG A 238 -2.20 27.30 22.01
N TRP A 239 -2.96 27.95 22.90
CA TRP A 239 -4.36 28.32 22.65
C TRP A 239 -5.21 27.17 22.06
N GLY A 240 -5.04 25.96 22.59
CA GLY A 240 -5.78 24.77 22.14
C GLY A 240 -5.24 24.08 20.88
N THR A 241 -4.15 24.57 20.29
CA THR A 241 -3.42 23.95 19.16
C THR A 241 -1.98 23.62 19.58
N VAL A 242 -1.30 22.66 18.94
CA VAL A 242 0.11 22.34 19.24
C VAL A 242 1.00 22.97 18.18
N HIS A 243 2.05 23.67 18.60
CA HIS A 243 3.12 24.13 17.74
C HIS A 243 4.14 22.98 17.56
N GLU A 244 4.19 22.41 16.36
CA GLU A 244 4.95 21.19 16.02
C GLU A 244 6.46 21.42 15.84
N GLY A 245 6.92 22.67 15.94
CA GLY A 245 8.32 23.05 15.78
C GLY A 245 8.73 24.23 16.65
N ILE A 246 9.84 24.86 16.28
CA ILE A 246 10.27 26.16 16.79
C ILE A 246 10.29 27.17 15.65
N ASP A 247 10.02 28.45 15.95
CA ASP A 247 10.27 29.51 14.99
C ASP A 247 11.54 30.27 15.36
N ILE A 248 12.43 30.41 14.38
CA ILE A 248 13.67 31.15 14.50
C ILE A 248 13.53 32.41 13.66
N GLY A 249 13.37 33.55 14.32
CA GLY A 249 13.27 34.86 13.70
C GLY A 249 14.60 35.29 13.11
N ALA A 250 14.61 35.57 11.80
CA ALA A 250 15.77 36.00 11.05
C ALA A 250 15.33 36.95 9.91
N SER A 251 16.26 37.72 9.36
CA SER A 251 15.93 38.68 8.30
C SER A 251 15.41 37.97 7.03
N MET A 252 14.50 38.61 6.29
CA MET A 252 14.05 38.14 4.97
C MET A 252 15.27 37.88 4.07
N GLY A 253 15.33 36.70 3.44
CA GLY A 253 16.44 36.29 2.57
C GLY A 253 17.66 35.71 3.33
N ALA A 254 17.66 35.69 4.66
CA ALA A 254 18.74 35.07 5.43
C ALA A 254 18.88 33.58 5.07
N PRO A 255 20.10 33.02 5.04
CA PRO A 255 20.29 31.63 4.63
C PRO A 255 19.64 30.65 5.63
N ILE A 256 19.05 29.59 5.08
CA ILE A 256 18.61 28.40 5.80
C ILE A 256 19.58 27.27 5.48
N TYR A 257 20.08 26.60 6.51
CA TYR A 257 21.05 25.52 6.42
C TYR A 257 20.45 24.18 6.84
N ALA A 258 20.90 23.09 6.21
CA ALA A 258 20.56 21.75 6.65
C ALA A 258 21.12 21.49 8.06
N ALA A 259 20.24 21.12 8.98
CA ALA A 259 20.59 20.87 10.39
C ALA A 259 21.41 19.58 10.56
N MET A 260 21.29 18.62 9.64
CA MET A 260 22.04 17.36 9.63
C MET A 260 22.18 16.85 8.20
N ASP A 261 23.16 15.99 7.94
CA ASP A 261 23.32 15.32 6.65
C ASP A 261 22.05 14.54 6.30
N GLY A 262 21.60 14.60 5.05
CA GLY A 262 20.38 13.91 4.66
C GLY A 262 20.01 14.09 3.20
N LYS A 263 18.87 13.52 2.82
CA LYS A 263 18.31 13.61 1.48
C LYS A 263 17.05 14.44 1.50
N VAL A 264 16.98 15.44 0.62
CA VAL A 264 15.79 16.24 0.41
C VAL A 264 14.73 15.36 -0.23
N PHE A 265 13.57 15.20 0.43
CA PHE A 265 12.48 14.37 -0.10
C PHE A 265 11.23 15.17 -0.45
N CYS A 266 11.15 16.43 -0.03
CA CYS A 266 10.07 17.34 -0.39
C CYS A 266 10.59 18.78 -0.53
N THR A 267 10.18 19.43 -1.62
CA THR A 267 10.32 20.87 -1.86
C THR A 267 9.06 21.36 -2.57
N GLU A 268 8.02 21.70 -1.81
CA GLU A 268 6.72 22.08 -2.39
C GLU A 268 6.05 23.20 -1.59
N TRP A 269 4.87 23.62 -2.06
CA TRP A 269 3.99 24.51 -1.30
C TRP A 269 3.01 23.67 -0.49
N GLU A 270 3.01 23.83 0.84
CA GLU A 270 2.05 23.19 1.74
C GLU A 270 1.19 24.26 2.43
N ASP A 271 -0.12 24.02 2.53
CA ASP A 271 -1.02 24.94 3.23
C ASP A 271 -0.59 25.09 4.69
N GLY A 272 -0.62 26.32 5.20
CA GLY A 272 -0.04 26.67 6.51
C GLY A 272 1.48 26.84 6.51
N TYR A 273 2.26 25.92 5.93
CA TYR A 273 3.73 25.97 5.93
C TYR A 273 4.34 26.87 4.84
N GLY A 274 3.61 27.14 3.75
CA GLY A 274 4.13 27.86 2.58
C GLY A 274 5.16 27.02 1.82
N ASN A 275 6.23 27.65 1.32
CA ASN A 275 7.33 26.91 0.72
C ASN A 275 8.08 26.13 1.80
N VAL A 276 8.10 24.81 1.66
CA VAL A 276 8.69 23.89 2.63
C VAL A 276 9.78 23.03 2.01
N ILE A 277 10.82 22.77 2.79
CA ILE A 277 11.86 21.79 2.50
C ILE A 277 11.78 20.71 3.59
N LYS A 278 11.78 19.44 3.20
CA LYS A 278 11.86 18.32 4.16
C LYS A 278 13.06 17.45 3.82
N ILE A 279 13.87 17.16 4.84
CA ILE A 279 15.10 16.38 4.72
C ILE A 279 14.95 15.12 5.57
N ASP A 280 15.23 13.98 4.95
CA ASP A 280 15.33 12.69 5.62
C ASP A 280 16.80 12.45 5.98
N HIS A 281 17.06 12.24 7.27
CA HIS A 281 18.41 11.99 7.79
C HIS A 281 18.64 10.50 8.11
N GLY A 282 17.69 9.64 7.77
CA GLY A 282 17.70 8.23 8.13
C GLY A 282 17.27 7.99 9.58
N ASN A 283 17.11 6.71 9.96
CA ASN A 283 16.66 6.27 11.28
C ASN A 283 15.32 6.88 11.74
N GLY A 284 14.43 7.19 10.78
CA GLY A 284 13.14 7.84 11.05
C GLY A 284 13.25 9.30 11.48
N MET A 285 14.44 9.91 11.42
CA MET A 285 14.68 11.30 11.75
C MET A 285 14.51 12.17 10.51
N GLN A 286 13.62 13.15 10.60
CA GLN A 286 13.38 14.12 9.55
C GLN A 286 13.45 15.54 10.11
N THR A 287 13.83 16.48 9.27
CA THR A 287 13.69 17.91 9.58
C THR A 287 12.82 18.60 8.55
N VAL A 288 12.04 19.57 9.02
CA VAL A 288 11.14 20.40 8.21
C VAL A 288 11.59 21.84 8.33
N TYR A 289 11.71 22.53 7.19
CA TYR A 289 12.07 23.95 7.11
C TYR A 289 11.00 24.66 6.31
N ALA A 290 10.19 25.50 6.95
CA ALA A 290 9.05 26.13 6.33
C ALA A 290 9.13 27.66 6.33
N HIS A 291 8.14 28.27 5.67
CA HIS A 291 8.05 29.70 5.39
C HIS A 291 9.16 30.26 4.50
N CYS A 292 9.79 29.43 3.66
CA CYS A 292 10.93 29.84 2.83
C CYS A 292 10.53 30.89 1.78
N SER A 293 11.35 31.94 1.58
CA SER A 293 11.17 32.87 0.46
C SER A 293 11.70 32.27 -0.85
N LYS A 294 12.73 31.43 -0.74
CA LYS A 294 13.36 30.73 -1.85
C LYS A 294 13.86 29.36 -1.39
N ILE A 295 13.68 28.36 -2.23
CA ILE A 295 14.25 27.02 -2.07
C ILE A 295 15.47 26.92 -3.01
N CYS A 296 16.61 26.48 -2.47
CA CYS A 296 17.87 26.33 -3.22
C CYS A 296 18.27 24.86 -3.46
N SER A 297 17.54 23.92 -2.86
CA SER A 297 17.77 22.47 -2.97
C SER A 297 16.66 21.79 -3.78
N ASN A 298 16.94 20.61 -4.34
CA ASN A 298 16.01 19.87 -5.18
C ASN A 298 15.60 18.54 -4.52
N VAL A 299 14.38 18.06 -4.80
CA VAL A 299 13.97 16.71 -4.39
C VAL A 299 14.96 15.68 -4.94
N GLY A 300 15.44 14.80 -4.06
CA GLY A 300 16.42 13.76 -4.36
C GLY A 300 17.87 14.16 -4.09
N GLU A 301 18.15 15.44 -3.85
CA GLU A 301 19.48 15.96 -3.54
C GLU A 301 19.95 15.53 -2.15
N TYR A 302 21.21 15.11 -2.05
CA TYR A 302 21.88 14.85 -0.77
C TYR A 302 22.58 16.12 -0.31
N VAL A 303 22.26 16.57 0.90
CA VAL A 303 22.80 17.79 1.49
C VAL A 303 23.56 17.45 2.77
N LYS A 304 24.63 18.20 3.04
CA LYS A 304 25.43 18.06 4.26
C LYS A 304 24.97 19.05 5.32
N ARG A 305 25.22 18.73 6.60
CA ARG A 305 25.02 19.66 7.70
C ARG A 305 25.74 20.98 7.43
N GLY A 306 25.02 22.09 7.57
CA GLY A 306 25.53 23.43 7.29
C GLY A 306 25.48 23.85 5.82
N GLU A 307 25.00 22.98 4.92
CA GLU A 307 24.79 23.33 3.52
C GLU A 307 23.55 24.23 3.36
N LYS A 308 23.64 25.28 2.52
CA LYS A 308 22.53 26.21 2.30
C LYS A 308 21.46 25.54 1.44
N ILE A 309 20.27 25.37 2.00
CA ILE A 309 19.13 24.69 1.35
C ILE A 309 18.02 25.65 0.92
N GLY A 310 17.98 26.86 1.48
CA GLY A 310 16.96 27.86 1.17
C GLY A 310 17.24 29.22 1.80
N GLU A 311 16.23 30.08 1.78
CA GLU A 311 16.26 31.43 2.34
C GLU A 311 15.01 31.72 3.17
N VAL A 312 15.19 32.40 4.30
CA VAL A 312 14.14 32.79 5.24
C VAL A 312 13.11 33.67 4.52
N GLY A 313 11.83 33.42 4.80
CA GLY A 313 10.72 34.13 4.20
C GLY A 313 9.57 34.38 5.18
N SER A 314 8.41 34.66 4.60
CA SER A 314 7.15 34.82 5.32
C SER A 314 5.98 34.28 4.48
N THR A 315 6.21 33.14 3.81
CA THR A 315 5.19 32.47 2.98
C THR A 315 4.28 31.57 3.81
N GLY A 316 3.07 31.28 3.34
CA GLY A 316 2.11 30.48 4.10
C GLY A 316 1.54 31.26 5.28
N ARG A 317 1.28 30.60 6.41
CA ARG A 317 0.71 31.23 7.60
C ARG A 317 1.83 31.76 8.51
N SER A 318 2.35 32.93 8.18
CA SER A 318 3.46 33.59 8.87
C SER A 318 3.10 35.05 9.21
N THR A 319 3.52 35.55 10.37
CA THR A 319 3.28 36.93 10.82
C THR A 319 4.46 37.88 10.60
N GLY A 320 5.58 37.35 10.10
CA GLY A 320 6.81 38.09 9.80
C GLY A 320 7.97 37.15 9.45
N PRO A 321 9.13 37.65 9.01
CA PRO A 321 10.23 36.81 8.57
C PRO A 321 10.78 35.86 9.66
N HIS A 322 10.70 34.54 9.40
CA HIS A 322 11.26 33.49 10.25
C HIS A 322 11.39 32.16 9.47
N VAL A 323 12.17 31.21 10.01
CA VAL A 323 12.08 29.81 9.61
C VAL A 323 11.33 29.03 10.69
N HIS A 324 10.30 28.30 10.29
CA HIS A 324 9.67 27.29 11.14
C HIS A 324 10.45 25.98 10.96
N PHE A 325 11.01 25.48 12.06
CA PHE A 325 11.88 24.31 12.08
C PHE A 325 11.29 23.22 12.96
N GLU A 326 11.12 22.04 12.38
CA GLU A 326 10.67 20.85 13.10
C GLU A 326 11.72 19.75 13.06
N VAL A 327 11.74 18.95 14.12
CA VAL A 327 12.39 17.65 14.15
C VAL A 327 11.29 16.62 14.30
N ARG A 328 11.21 15.66 13.37
CA ARG A 328 10.26 14.56 13.43
C ARG A 328 11.01 13.25 13.62
N VAL A 329 10.58 12.46 14.60
CA VAL A 329 11.09 11.10 14.82
C VAL A 329 9.95 10.12 14.58
N ASN A 330 10.12 9.25 13.59
CA ASN A 330 9.10 8.30 13.14
C ASN A 330 7.76 9.00 12.83
N GLY A 331 7.82 10.15 12.14
CA GLY A 331 6.66 10.95 11.74
C GLY A 331 6.05 11.82 12.84
N LYS A 332 6.48 11.68 14.10
CA LYS A 332 5.98 12.51 15.21
C LYS A 332 6.87 13.73 15.45
N PRO A 333 6.29 14.93 15.57
CA PRO A 333 7.04 16.11 15.99
C PRO A 333 7.63 15.93 17.40
N GLU A 334 8.93 16.13 17.53
CA GLU A 334 9.67 16.17 18.78
C GLU A 334 10.21 17.58 19.01
N ASN A 335 10.43 17.95 20.28
CA ASN A 335 10.98 19.26 20.60
C ASN A 335 12.39 19.43 19.97
N PRO A 336 12.57 20.33 18.98
CA PRO A 336 13.84 20.51 18.28
C PRO A 336 15.01 20.92 19.19
N LEU A 337 14.72 21.60 20.31
CA LEU A 337 15.73 22.05 21.25
C LEU A 337 16.49 20.91 21.95
N LYS A 338 15.98 19.66 21.88
CA LYS A 338 16.70 18.47 22.37
C LYS A 338 17.87 18.06 21.47
N TYR A 339 17.91 18.55 20.23
CA TYR A 339 18.84 18.08 19.18
C TYR A 339 19.81 19.16 18.69
N LEU A 340 19.41 20.43 18.80
CA LEU A 340 20.21 21.57 18.36
C LEU A 340 21.40 21.82 19.29
N GLN A 341 22.53 22.21 18.70
CA GLN A 341 23.76 22.61 19.40
C GLN A 341 24.24 24.00 19.01
#